data_AF-A0A2P5VKU4-F1
#
_entry.id   AF-A0A2P5VKU4-F1
#
_cell.length_a   1.000
_cell.length_b   1.000
_cell.length_c   1.000
_cell.angle_alpha   90.00
_cell.angle_beta   90.00
_cell.angle_gamma   90.00
#
_symmetry.space_group_name_H-M   'P 1'
#
loop_
_entity.id
_entity.type
_entity.pdbx_description
1 polymer ?
#
loop_
_entity_poly.entity_id
_entity_poly.type
_entity_poly.pdbx_seq_one_letter_code
_entity_poly.pdbx_strand_id
1 'polypeptide(L)'
;TGRHAASITGGQPGVLHGNRTYLLQDDDGQIAEAHSISAGLDYPGIGPEHAWLNDVGRVKYVSATDAEALKAFQLCSSLEGIIPALEPAHALAHVATIAPDLHKDHIIVMNMCGRGDKDIFTVAKLLGA
;
A
#
# COMPACT_ATOMS: atom_id res chain seq x y z
N THR A 1 -14.28 -7.46 -2.57
CA THR A 1 -15.22 -6.37 -2.24
C THR A 1 -15.26 -5.28 -3.31
N GLY A 2 -14.26 -5.19 -4.21
CA GLY A 2 -14.14 -4.06 -5.15
C GLY A 2 -13.58 -2.78 -4.51
N ARG A 3 -13.38 -2.78 -3.18
CA ARG A 3 -12.85 -1.65 -2.41
C ARG A 3 -11.34 -1.79 -2.29
N HIS A 4 -10.60 -0.93 -2.98
CA HIS A 4 -9.13 -0.87 -2.93
C HIS A 4 -8.62 0.47 -3.49
N ALA A 5 -7.33 0.75 -3.28
CA ALA A 5 -6.60 1.85 -3.90
C ALA A 5 -5.47 1.37 -4.85
N ALA A 6 -5.59 0.16 -5.40
CA ALA A 6 -4.56 -0.48 -6.22
C ALA A 6 -4.59 -0.01 -7.70
N SER A 7 -4.19 1.24 -7.95
CA SER A 7 -4.30 1.90 -9.27
C SER A 7 -3.60 1.17 -10.43
N ILE A 8 -2.44 0.55 -10.19
CA ILE A 8 -1.72 -0.21 -11.24
C ILE A 8 -2.37 -1.56 -11.51
N THR A 9 -2.78 -2.29 -10.47
CA THR A 9 -3.30 -3.66 -10.60
C THR A 9 -4.76 -3.68 -11.05
N GLY A 10 -5.58 -2.74 -10.57
CA GLY A 10 -7.02 -2.71 -10.80
C GLY A 10 -7.51 -1.49 -11.57
N GLY A 11 -6.63 -0.58 -11.98
CA GLY A 11 -6.98 0.61 -12.74
C GLY A 11 -6.63 0.50 -14.23
N GLN A 12 -6.83 1.61 -14.94
CA GLN A 12 -6.55 1.75 -16.37
C GLN A 12 -5.83 3.07 -16.66
N PRO A 13 -5.12 3.21 -17.79
CA PRO A 13 -4.54 4.48 -18.20
C PRO A 13 -5.62 5.55 -18.42
N GLY A 14 -5.40 6.75 -17.87
CA GLY A 14 -6.28 7.90 -18.05
C GLY A 14 -5.61 9.20 -17.60
N VAL A 15 -6.40 10.27 -17.46
CA VAL A 15 -5.90 11.60 -17.07
C VAL A 15 -6.55 12.03 -15.77
N LEU A 16 -5.75 12.28 -14.74
CA LEU A 16 -6.20 12.72 -13.43
C LEU A 16 -5.22 13.74 -12.85
N HIS A 17 -5.73 14.80 -12.24
CA HIS A 17 -4.94 15.82 -11.53
C HIS A 17 -3.72 16.34 -12.33
N GLY A 18 -3.90 16.59 -13.63
CA GLY A 18 -2.89 17.22 -14.48
C GLY A 18 -1.81 16.29 -15.04
N ASN A 19 -1.94 14.97 -14.90
CA ASN A 19 -1.04 14.00 -15.53
C ASN A 19 -1.79 12.82 -16.18
N ARG A 20 -1.12 12.14 -17.12
CA ARG A 20 -1.57 10.86 -17.69
C ARG A 20 -0.90 9.72 -16.94
N THR A 21 -1.68 8.85 -16.33
CA THR A 21 -1.20 7.78 -15.42
C THR A 21 -2.22 6.64 -15.33
N TYR A 22 -1.94 5.61 -14.52
CA TYR A 22 -2.94 4.62 -14.14
C TYR A 22 -3.82 5.15 -13.01
N LEU A 23 -5.13 4.95 -13.15
CA LEU A 23 -6.10 5.30 -12.12
C LEU A 23 -7.30 4.35 -12.11
N LEU A 24 -8.02 4.35 -10.99
CA LEU A 24 -9.31 3.69 -10.83
C LEU A 24 -10.39 4.57 -11.47
N GLN A 25 -11.05 4.03 -12.48
CA GLN A 25 -12.15 4.69 -13.19
C GLN A 25 -13.14 3.63 -13.71
N ASP A 26 -14.38 4.04 -13.93
CA ASP A 26 -15.40 3.20 -14.58
C ASP A 26 -15.30 3.23 -16.12
N ASP A 27 -16.20 2.52 -16.79
CA ASP A 27 -16.24 2.39 -18.25
C ASP A 27 -16.55 3.72 -18.96
N ASP A 28 -17.17 4.67 -18.27
CA ASP A 28 -17.45 6.03 -18.76
C ASP A 28 -16.28 7.01 -18.46
N GLY A 29 -15.21 6.52 -17.84
CA GLY A 29 -14.03 7.31 -17.45
C GLY A 29 -14.26 8.18 -16.20
N GLN A 30 -15.32 7.95 -15.43
CA GLN A 30 -15.51 8.61 -14.14
C GLN A 30 -14.57 8.02 -13.09
N ILE A 31 -14.03 8.87 -12.22
CA ILE A 31 -13.08 8.44 -11.19
C ILE A 31 -13.81 7.56 -10.17
N ALA A 32 -13.31 6.33 -9.99
CA ALA A 32 -13.84 5.43 -8.98
C ALA A 32 -13.29 5.78 -7.59
N GLU A 33 -14.11 5.62 -6.55
CA GLU A 33 -13.68 5.85 -5.17
C GLU A 33 -12.63 4.81 -4.76
N ALA A 34 -11.48 5.30 -4.30
CA ALA A 34 -10.48 4.47 -3.67
C ALA A 34 -10.95 4.03 -2.27
N HIS A 35 -10.33 2.97 -1.76
CA HIS A 35 -10.51 2.58 -0.38
C HIS A 35 -9.25 1.92 0.19
N SER A 36 -8.82 2.40 1.36
CA SER A 36 -7.80 1.76 2.19
C SER A 36 -8.04 2.11 3.66
N ILE A 37 -7.66 1.22 4.59
CA ILE A 37 -7.53 1.57 6.01
C ILE A 37 -6.53 2.72 6.24
N SER A 38 -5.55 2.86 5.35
CA SER A 38 -4.52 3.89 5.42
C SER A 38 -4.94 5.09 4.60
N ALA A 39 -5.24 6.20 5.26
CA ALA A 39 -5.63 7.44 4.60
C ALA A 39 -4.56 7.93 3.60
N GLY A 40 -3.26 7.70 3.87
CA GLY A 40 -2.17 8.09 2.96
C GLY A 40 -2.08 7.26 1.68
N LEU A 41 -2.70 6.07 1.64
CA LEU A 41 -2.77 5.22 0.45
C LEU A 41 -4.15 5.25 -0.22
N ASP A 42 -5.13 5.94 0.37
CA ASP A 42 -6.50 6.03 -0.13
C ASP A 42 -6.62 7.04 -1.28
N TYR A 43 -5.97 6.71 -2.40
CA TYR A 43 -5.89 7.56 -3.58
C TYR A 43 -6.14 6.74 -4.86
N PRO A 44 -7.02 7.20 -5.77
CA PRO A 44 -7.40 6.40 -6.94
C PRO A 44 -6.39 6.44 -8.08
N GLY A 45 -5.31 7.21 -7.99
CA GLY A 45 -4.29 7.32 -9.04
C GLY A 45 -2.92 6.84 -8.59
N ILE A 46 -1.91 7.04 -9.42
CA ILE A 46 -0.50 6.90 -9.05
C ILE A 46 0.36 7.90 -9.81
N GLY A 47 1.57 8.22 -9.33
CA GLY A 47 2.48 9.12 -10.04
C GLY A 47 2.88 8.57 -11.43
N PRO A 48 3.03 9.43 -12.46
CA PRO A 48 3.30 8.99 -13.83
C PRO A 48 4.67 8.30 -13.99
N GLU A 49 5.65 8.63 -13.15
CA GLU A 49 6.94 7.92 -13.15
C GLU A 49 6.79 6.46 -12.71
N HIS A 50 5.90 6.18 -11.76
CA HIS A 50 5.58 4.81 -11.35
C HIS A 50 4.82 4.04 -12.44
N ALA A 51 3.90 4.70 -13.14
CA ALA A 51 3.27 4.13 -14.33
C ALA A 51 4.30 3.72 -15.39
N TRP A 52 5.25 4.61 -15.69
CA TRP A 52 6.33 4.31 -16.64
C TRP A 52 7.23 3.16 -16.16
N LEU A 53 7.65 3.16 -14.89
CA LEU A 53 8.50 2.11 -14.32
C LEU A 53 7.82 0.73 -14.32
N ASN A 54 6.50 0.70 -14.17
CA ASN A 54 5.68 -0.50 -14.33
C ASN A 54 5.71 -0.98 -15.80
N ASP A 55 5.40 -0.09 -16.74
CA ASP A 55 5.27 -0.43 -18.16
C ASP A 55 6.58 -0.97 -18.76
N VAL A 56 7.74 -0.42 -18.34
CA VAL A 56 9.05 -0.92 -18.78
C VAL A 56 9.53 -2.15 -17.99
N GLY A 57 8.74 -2.64 -17.04
CA GLY A 57 9.05 -3.82 -16.23
C GLY A 57 10.19 -3.63 -15.23
N ARG A 58 10.55 -2.37 -14.90
CA ARG A 58 11.66 -2.06 -13.99
C ARG A 58 11.29 -2.21 -12.52
N VAL A 59 10.01 -1.95 -12.19
CA VAL A 59 9.45 -2.07 -10.84
C VAL A 59 8.24 -2.98 -10.89
N LYS A 60 8.11 -3.86 -9.89
CA LYS A 60 6.93 -4.70 -9.70
C LYS A 60 6.04 -4.04 -8.64
N TYR A 61 4.79 -3.81 -9.00
CA TYR A 61 3.79 -3.29 -8.08
C TYR A 61 2.95 -4.45 -7.55
N VAL A 62 2.81 -4.50 -6.24
CA VAL A 62 2.07 -5.51 -5.51
C VAL A 62 1.05 -4.82 -4.62
N SER A 63 0.16 -5.60 -4.02
CA SER A 63 -0.87 -5.08 -3.13
C SER A 63 -0.83 -5.83 -1.80
N ALA A 64 -1.19 -5.13 -0.74
CA ALA A 64 -1.45 -5.70 0.58
C ALA A 64 -2.83 -5.24 1.02
N THR A 65 -3.57 -6.13 1.66
CA THR A 65 -4.90 -5.86 2.20
C THR A 65 -4.81 -5.17 3.56
N ASP A 66 -5.91 -4.52 3.97
CA ASP A 66 -6.03 -3.89 5.29
C ASP A 66 -5.68 -4.87 6.44
N ALA A 67 -6.11 -6.13 6.32
CA ALA A 67 -5.85 -7.16 7.33
C ALA A 67 -4.35 -7.54 7.41
N GLU A 68 -3.68 -7.63 6.26
CA GLU A 68 -2.23 -7.92 6.19
C GLU A 68 -1.42 -6.76 6.77
N ALA A 69 -1.76 -5.53 6.40
CA ALA A 69 -1.14 -4.32 6.95
C ALA A 69 -1.33 -4.24 8.48
N LEU A 70 -2.54 -4.49 8.98
CA LEU A 70 -2.84 -4.49 10.42
C LEU A 70 -2.07 -5.57 11.19
N LYS A 71 -1.90 -6.75 10.59
CA LYS A 71 -1.06 -7.82 11.17
C LYS A 71 0.42 -7.40 11.22
N ALA A 72 0.93 -6.80 10.15
CA ALA A 72 2.30 -6.33 10.08
C ALA A 72 2.59 -5.18 11.06
N PHE A 73 1.64 -4.26 11.22
CA PHE A 73 1.69 -3.20 12.23
C PHE A 73 1.90 -3.77 13.65
N GLN A 74 1.08 -4.77 14.04
CA GLN A 74 1.16 -5.41 15.35
C GLN A 74 2.48 -6.17 15.52
N LEU A 75 2.93 -6.87 14.46
CA LEU A 75 4.19 -7.61 14.47
C LEU A 75 5.38 -6.68 14.70
N CYS A 76 5.47 -5.57 13.97
CA CYS A 76 6.55 -4.58 14.13
C CYS A 76 6.56 -3.98 15.53
N SER A 77 5.37 -3.60 16.01
CA SER A 77 5.23 -2.97 17.33
C SER A 77 5.62 -3.92 18.46
N SER A 78 5.27 -5.21 18.34
CA SER A 78 5.54 -6.21 19.37
C SER A 78 6.97 -6.74 19.36
N LEU A 79 7.59 -6.90 18.19
CA LEU A 79 8.93 -7.47 18.07
C LEU A 79 10.03 -6.42 18.15
N GLU A 80 9.84 -5.27 17.51
CA GLU A 80 10.88 -4.26 17.32
C GLU A 80 10.68 -3.01 18.18
N GLY A 81 9.51 -2.87 18.84
CA GLY A 81 9.16 -1.68 19.60
C GLY A 81 8.98 -0.42 18.74
N ILE A 82 8.80 -0.59 17.43
CA ILE A 82 8.56 0.48 16.47
C ILE A 82 7.07 0.47 16.13
N ILE A 83 6.40 1.61 16.28
CA ILE A 83 5.00 1.78 15.88
C ILE A 83 4.98 2.36 14.46
N PRO A 84 4.81 1.55 13.40
CA PRO A 84 4.80 2.05 12.02
C PRO A 84 3.49 2.77 11.72
N ALA A 85 3.50 3.73 10.79
CA ALA A 85 2.23 4.17 10.22
C ALA A 85 1.55 3.03 9.42
N LEU A 86 0.25 3.14 9.17
CA LEU A 86 -0.44 2.12 8.37
C LEU A 86 0.08 2.07 6.93
N GLU A 87 0.60 3.17 6.39
CA GLU A 87 1.21 3.24 5.06
C GLU A 87 2.41 2.26 4.92
N PRO A 88 3.51 2.37 5.69
CA PRO A 88 4.63 1.43 5.62
C PRO A 88 4.31 0.03 6.15
N ALA A 89 3.23 -0.14 6.93
CA ALA A 89 2.77 -1.46 7.35
C ALA A 89 2.33 -2.32 6.15
N HIS A 90 1.82 -1.72 5.07
CA HIS A 90 1.54 -2.43 3.81
C HIS A 90 2.83 -2.97 3.17
N ALA A 91 3.90 -2.17 3.16
CA ALA A 91 5.20 -2.61 2.67
C ALA A 91 5.78 -3.73 3.55
N LEU A 92 5.67 -3.59 4.88
CA LEU A 92 6.13 -4.62 5.82
C LEU A 92 5.37 -5.93 5.65
N ALA A 93 4.05 -5.86 5.40
CA ALA A 93 3.24 -7.03 5.14
C ALA A 93 3.76 -7.82 3.93
N HIS A 94 4.10 -7.13 2.84
CA HIS A 94 4.70 -7.78 1.67
C HIS A 94 6.08 -8.39 1.99
N VAL A 95 6.92 -7.68 2.75
CA VAL A 95 8.22 -8.22 3.20
C VAL A 95 8.03 -9.50 4.00
N ALA A 96 7.08 -9.54 4.93
CA ALA A 96 6.79 -10.72 5.73
C ALA A 96 6.30 -11.91 4.89
N THR A 97 5.68 -11.65 3.73
CA THR A 97 5.28 -12.68 2.76
C THR A 97 6.47 -13.23 1.98
N ILE A 98 7.38 -12.37 1.48
CA ILE A 98 8.44 -12.81 0.56
C ILE A 98 9.71 -13.28 1.28
N ALA A 99 10.00 -12.77 2.48
CA ALA A 99 11.24 -13.07 3.20
C ALA A 99 11.46 -14.56 3.48
N PRO A 100 10.44 -15.37 3.84
CA PRO A 100 10.62 -16.81 4.09
C PRO A 100 11.11 -17.61 2.88
N ASP A 101 10.84 -17.15 1.66
CA ASP A 101 11.20 -17.83 0.41
C ASP A 101 12.59 -17.40 -0.11
N LEU A 102 13.23 -16.42 0.53
CA LEU A 102 14.53 -15.91 0.14
C LEU A 102 15.66 -16.63 0.89
N HIS A 103 16.87 -16.54 0.33
CA HIS A 103 18.06 -17.05 1.00
C HIS A 103 18.25 -16.33 2.35
N LYS A 104 18.78 -17.04 3.36
CA LYS A 104 18.98 -16.48 4.71
C LYS A 104 19.84 -15.22 4.75
N ASP A 105 20.76 -15.09 3.81
CA ASP A 105 21.67 -13.94 3.69
C ASP A 105 21.16 -12.87 2.71
N HIS A 106 19.90 -12.96 2.25
CA HIS A 106 19.31 -11.97 1.36
C HIS A 106 19.03 -10.68 2.14
N ILE A 107 19.51 -9.54 1.62
CA ILE A 107 19.32 -8.23 2.26
C ILE A 107 18.12 -7.52 1.63
N ILE A 108 17.12 -7.22 2.45
CA ILE A 108 15.95 -6.43 2.05
C ILE A 108 16.06 -5.04 2.67
N VAL A 109 15.86 -4.01 1.85
CA VAL A 109 15.68 -2.63 2.32
C VAL A 109 14.22 -2.25 2.15
N MET A 110 13.58 -1.84 3.25
CA MET A 110 12.19 -1.40 3.26
C MET A 110 12.12 0.04 3.76
N ASN A 111 11.34 0.88 3.08
CA ASN A 111 11.17 2.27 3.45
C ASN A 111 10.11 2.44 4.55
N MET A 112 10.54 2.72 5.78
CA MET A 112 9.66 3.10 6.89
C MET A 112 9.26 4.57 6.76
N CYS A 113 8.32 4.86 5.85
CA CYS A 113 8.01 6.23 5.44
C CYS A 113 7.31 7.10 6.50
N GLY A 114 6.87 6.54 7.62
CA GLY A 114 6.22 7.30 8.68
C GLY A 114 6.00 6.51 9.97
N ARG A 115 5.81 7.26 11.06
CA ARG A 115 5.46 6.73 12.40
C ARG A 115 3.95 6.69 12.62
N GLY A 116 3.49 5.72 13.41
CA GLY A 116 2.07 5.38 13.55
C GLY A 116 1.28 6.14 14.61
N ASP A 117 1.84 7.19 15.24
CA ASP A 117 1.13 7.96 16.28
C ASP A 117 -0.27 8.42 15.82
N LYS A 118 -0.39 8.84 14.56
CA LYS A 118 -1.65 9.28 13.95
C LYS A 118 -2.68 8.15 13.81
N ASP A 119 -2.22 6.90 13.72
CA ASP A 119 -3.05 5.74 13.40
C ASP A 119 -3.49 4.96 14.66
N ILE A 120 -2.96 5.30 15.84
CA ILE A 120 -3.20 4.56 17.09
C ILE A 120 -4.70 4.39 17.38
N PHE A 121 -5.50 5.46 17.25
CA PHE A 121 -6.93 5.38 17.54
C PHE A 121 -7.69 4.52 16.54
N THR A 122 -7.33 4.61 15.26
CA THR A 122 -7.90 3.78 14.19
C THR A 122 -7.61 2.31 14.45
N VAL A 123 -6.35 1.99 14.77
CA VAL A 123 -5.91 0.63 15.06
C VAL A 123 -6.57 0.09 16.34
N ALA A 124 -6.59 0.86 17.43
CA ALA A 124 -7.21 0.46 18.69
C ALA A 124 -8.69 0.08 18.49
N LYS A 125 -9.44 0.93 17.78
CA LYS A 125 -10.85 0.66 17.46
C LYS A 125 -11.03 -0.63 16.66
N LEU A 126 -10.16 -0.90 15.69
CA LEU A 126 -10.23 -2.10 14.85
C LEU A 126 -9.84 -3.38 15.60
N LEU A 127 -8.98 -3.25 16.61
CA LEU A 127 -8.58 -4.36 17.48
C LEU A 127 -9.54 -4.57 18.66
N GLY A 128 -10.57 -3.72 18.80
CA GLY A 128 -11.57 -3.83 19.86
C GLY A 128 -11.10 -3.33 21.23
N ALA A 129 -10.13 -2.41 21.25
CA ALA A 129 -9.63 -1.74 22.44
C ALA A 129 -10.34 -0.40 22.72
#